data_AF-A0A1I6VEW7-F1
#
_entry.id   AF-A0A1I6VEW7-F1
#
_cell.length_a   1.000
_cell.length_b   1.000
_cell.length_c   1.000
_cell.angle_alpha   90.00
_cell.angle_beta   90.00
_cell.angle_gamma   90.00
#
_symmetry.space_group_name_H-M   'P 1'
#
loop_
_entity.id
_entity.type
_entity.pdbx_description
1 polymer ?
#
loop_
_entity_poly.entity_id
_entity_poly.type
_entity_poly.pdbx_seq_one_letter_code
_entity_poly.pdbx_strand_id
1 'polypeptide(L)'
;MDAMEKLKLTRELRQLVDVIPVQKGMEKLHSTKRLRELIELLSGKVAEAVNELYQSIIDGKAEASVELLMKVRAEAEKNLQDPLLIDAVNVLIVQVNEMVGTED
;
A
#
# COMPACT_ATOMS: atom_id res chain seq x y z
N MET A 1 9.16 -23.10 4.09
CA MET A 1 10.14 -22.47 4.99
C MET A 1 10.14 -23.24 6.30
N ASP A 2 11.31 -23.72 6.71
CA ASP A 2 11.46 -24.41 8.00
C ASP A 2 11.64 -23.44 9.19
N ALA A 3 11.62 -23.96 10.41
CA ALA A 3 11.75 -23.14 11.63
C ALA A 3 13.10 -22.42 11.74
N MET A 4 14.17 -23.03 11.21
CA MET A 4 15.53 -22.50 11.29
C MET A 4 15.74 -21.38 10.26
N GLU A 5 15.21 -21.54 9.05
CA GLU A 5 15.15 -20.51 8.01
C GLU A 5 14.37 -19.29 8.50
N LYS A 6 13.19 -19.50 9.09
CA LYS A 6 12.37 -18.41 9.62
C LYS A 6 13.11 -17.63 10.71
N LEU A 7 13.84 -18.32 11.59
CA LEU A 7 14.67 -17.68 12.62
C LEU A 7 15.80 -16.84 12.02
N LYS A 8 16.48 -17.34 10.96
CA LYS A 8 17.54 -16.59 10.27
C LYS A 8 16.99 -15.31 9.62
N LEU A 9 15.90 -15.42 8.87
CA LEU A 9 15.27 -14.28 8.21
C LEU A 9 14.74 -13.23 9.22
N THR A 10 14.19 -13.68 10.35
CA THR A 10 13.73 -12.78 11.42
C THR A 10 14.89 -12.04 12.07
N ARG A 11 16.04 -12.70 12.25
CA ARG A 11 17.26 -12.07 12.77
C ARG A 11 17.79 -11.01 11.80
N GLU A 12 17.84 -11.33 10.51
CA GLU A 12 18.25 -10.40 9.46
C GLU A 12 17.33 -9.17 9.41
N LEU A 13 16.00 -9.38 9.50
CA LEU A 13 15.01 -8.30 9.54
C LEU A 13 15.30 -7.32 10.68
N ARG A 14 15.52 -7.83 11.90
CA ARG A 14 15.83 -7.00 13.07
C ARG A 14 17.11 -6.19 12.87
N GLN A 15 18.15 -6.82 12.35
CA GLN A 15 19.42 -6.14 12.06
C GLN A 15 19.25 -5.00 11.05
N LEU A 16 18.46 -5.19 10.00
CA LEU A 16 18.20 -4.14 9.01
C LEU A 16 17.46 -2.95 9.61
N VAL A 17 16.46 -3.19 10.46
CA VAL A 17 15.73 -2.12 11.17
C VAL A 17 16.69 -1.26 12.01
N ASP A 18 17.67 -1.89 12.65
CA ASP A 18 18.64 -1.18 13.50
C ASP A 18 19.65 -0.34 12.69
N VAL A 19 20.09 -0.82 11.51
CA VAL A 19 21.17 -0.17 10.73
C VAL A 19 20.69 0.82 9.67
N ILE A 20 19.49 0.66 9.12
CA ILE A 20 18.96 1.57 8.08
C ILE A 20 18.93 3.06 8.51
N PRO A 21 18.59 3.42 9.75
CA PRO A 21 18.60 4.82 10.19
C PRO A 21 19.96 5.51 10.06
N VAL A 22 21.07 4.76 10.19
CA VAL A 22 22.43 5.31 10.14
C VAL A 22 23.07 5.23 8.75
N GLN A 23 22.46 4.48 7.81
CA GLN A 23 22.92 4.36 6.43
C GLN A 23 22.54 5.58 5.57
N LYS A 24 23.32 5.83 4.51
CA LYS A 24 23.08 6.93 3.56
C LYS A 24 23.22 6.47 2.12
N GLY A 25 22.61 7.21 1.20
CA GLY A 25 22.72 6.99 -0.24
C GLY A 25 22.27 5.58 -0.66
N MET A 26 23.07 4.93 -1.50
CA MET A 26 22.76 3.63 -2.09
C MET A 26 22.66 2.50 -1.06
N GLU A 27 23.47 2.53 0.01
CA GLU A 27 23.43 1.51 1.06
C GLU A 27 22.05 1.47 1.73
N LYS A 28 21.50 2.64 2.06
CA LYS A 28 20.17 2.77 2.63
C LYS A 28 19.10 2.22 1.67
N LEU A 29 19.23 2.52 0.38
CA LEU A 29 18.30 2.04 -0.64
C LEU A 29 18.31 0.51 -0.76
N HIS A 30 19.50 -0.10 -0.80
CA HIS A 30 19.66 -1.55 -0.85
C HIS A 30 19.11 -2.24 0.41
N SER A 31 19.45 -1.73 1.60
CA SER A 31 18.96 -2.29 2.86
C SER A 31 17.45 -2.12 3.03
N THR A 32 16.87 -1.01 2.57
CA THR A 32 15.41 -0.80 2.60
C THR A 32 14.69 -1.74 1.62
N LYS A 33 15.26 -1.99 0.44
CA LYS A 33 14.72 -2.99 -0.50
C LYS A 33 14.73 -4.39 0.13
N ARG A 34 15.85 -4.77 0.74
CA ARG A 34 15.98 -6.06 1.43
C ARG A 34 15.02 -6.19 2.61
N LEU A 35 14.81 -5.12 3.37
CA LEU A 35 13.83 -5.08 4.46
C LEU A 35 12.43 -5.42 3.94
N ARG A 36 12.02 -4.85 2.81
CA ARG A 36 10.73 -5.15 2.17
C ARG A 36 10.62 -6.63 1.78
N GLU A 37 11.61 -7.18 1.09
CA GLU A 37 11.65 -8.59 0.69
C GLU A 37 11.52 -9.54 1.90
N LEU A 38 12.20 -9.22 3.02
CA LEU A 38 12.11 -10.03 4.24
C LEU A 38 10.73 -9.96 4.89
N ILE A 39 10.08 -8.79 4.88
CA ILE A 39 8.71 -8.63 5.39
C ILE A 39 7.75 -9.50 4.58
N GLU A 40 7.86 -9.51 3.25
CA GLU A 40 7.04 -10.34 2.36
C GLU A 40 7.25 -11.83 2.64
N LEU A 41 8.52 -12.28 2.69
CA LEU A 41 8.87 -13.67 2.98
C LEU A 41 8.40 -14.15 4.36
N LEU A 42 8.52 -13.31 5.39
CA LEU A 42 8.16 -13.67 6.77
C LEU A 42 6.66 -13.57 7.06
N SER A 43 5.97 -12.62 6.41
CA SER A 43 4.53 -12.43 6.59
C SER A 43 3.71 -13.45 5.82
N GLY A 44 4.32 -14.17 4.86
CA GLY A 44 3.62 -15.06 3.94
C GLY A 44 2.67 -14.32 2.98
N LYS A 45 2.59 -12.99 3.12
CA LYS A 45 1.97 -12.09 2.18
C LYS A 45 3.01 -11.86 1.08
N VAL A 46 2.85 -12.56 -0.03
CA VAL A 46 3.25 -11.99 -1.31
C VAL A 46 2.67 -10.58 -1.32
N ALA A 47 3.45 -9.55 -1.63
CA ALA A 47 2.87 -8.25 -1.91
C ALA A 47 1.85 -8.47 -3.02
N GLU A 48 0.58 -8.66 -2.66
CA GLU A 48 -0.52 -8.53 -3.60
C GLU A 48 -0.30 -7.17 -4.22
N ALA A 49 -0.15 -7.16 -5.54
CA ALA A 49 0.09 -5.94 -6.28
C ALA A 49 -0.93 -4.92 -5.78
N VAL A 50 -0.43 -3.88 -5.12
CA VAL A 50 -1.27 -2.83 -4.53
C VAL A 50 -2.11 -2.28 -5.67
N ASN A 51 -3.43 -2.23 -5.47
CA ASN A 51 -4.34 -1.73 -6.48
C ASN A 51 -4.02 -0.26 -6.76
N GLU A 52 -3.34 0.02 -7.88
CA GLU A 52 -2.81 1.35 -8.19
C GLU A 52 -3.92 2.40 -8.29
N LEU A 53 -5.11 2.01 -8.73
CA LEU A 53 -6.28 2.89 -8.78
C LEU A 53 -6.68 3.32 -7.37
N TYR A 54 -6.86 2.38 -6.45
CA TYR A 54 -7.25 2.68 -5.07
C TYR A 54 -6.17 3.47 -4.34
N GLN A 55 -4.90 3.08 -4.52
CA GLN A 55 -3.78 3.82 -3.92
C GLN A 55 -3.68 5.26 -4.44
N SER A 56 -3.91 5.50 -5.74
CA SER A 56 -3.90 6.85 -6.32
C SER A 56 -4.99 7.75 -5.71
N ILE A 57 -6.16 7.19 -5.44
CA ILE A 57 -7.27 7.88 -4.77
C ILE A 57 -6.90 8.21 -3.32
N ILE A 58 -6.40 7.22 -2.57
CA ILE A 58 -5.98 7.39 -1.16
C ILE A 58 -4.85 8.42 -1.03
N ASP A 59 -3.93 8.44 -1.99
CA ASP A 59 -2.84 9.42 -2.06
C ASP A 59 -3.31 10.84 -2.45
N GLY A 60 -4.60 11.04 -2.75
CA GLY A 60 -5.17 12.32 -3.19
C GLY A 60 -4.72 12.76 -4.58
N LYS A 61 -4.23 11.83 -5.40
CA LYS A 61 -3.77 12.10 -6.78
C LYS A 61 -4.89 12.03 -7.82
N ALA A 62 -6.08 11.59 -7.41
CA ALA A 62 -7.26 11.47 -8.26
C ALA A 62 -8.41 12.29 -7.68
N GLU A 63 -9.08 13.05 -8.54
CA GLU A 63 -10.26 13.86 -8.21
C GLU A 63 -11.55 13.13 -8.59
N ALA A 64 -12.57 13.27 -7.74
CA ALA A 64 -13.88 12.69 -7.92
C ALA A 64 -14.51 13.14 -9.25
N SER A 65 -14.81 12.17 -10.10
CA SER A 65 -15.50 12.35 -11.36
C SER A 65 -16.35 11.12 -11.66
N VAL A 66 -17.38 11.26 -12.50
CA VAL A 66 -18.23 10.13 -12.90
C VAL A 66 -17.39 9.02 -13.54
N GLU A 67 -16.40 9.38 -14.36
CA GLU A 67 -15.49 8.40 -14.99
C GLU A 67 -14.66 7.65 -13.95
N LEU A 68 -14.12 8.33 -12.94
CA LEU A 68 -13.36 7.69 -11.86
C LEU A 68 -14.24 6.73 -11.04
N LEU A 69 -15.46 7.14 -10.70
CA LEU A 69 -16.41 6.28 -9.97
C LEU A 69 -16.75 5.01 -10.75
N MET A 70 -16.92 5.12 -12.07
CA MET A 70 -17.14 3.95 -12.93
C MET A 70 -15.92 3.01 -12.94
N LYS A 71 -14.69 3.54 -12.98
CA LYS A 71 -13.45 2.74 -12.89
C LYS A 71 -13.34 2.04 -11.53
N VAL A 72 -13.62 2.74 -10.43
CA VAL A 72 -13.60 2.15 -9.07
C VAL A 72 -14.60 1.02 -8.94
N ARG A 73 -15.82 1.21 -9.46
CA ARG A 73 -16.84 0.16 -9.49
C ARG A 73 -16.37 -1.06 -10.31
N ALA A 74 -15.87 -0.85 -11.52
CA ALA A 74 -15.40 -1.93 -12.38
C ALA A 74 -14.23 -2.70 -11.75
N GLU A 75 -13.36 -2.01 -10.99
CA GLU A 75 -12.28 -2.63 -10.25
C GLU A 75 -12.79 -3.41 -9.02
N ALA A 76 -13.79 -2.87 -8.31
CA ALA A 76 -14.38 -3.51 -7.15
C ALA A 76 -15.13 -4.80 -7.52
N GLU A 77 -15.78 -4.82 -8.68
CA GLU A 77 -16.45 -6.01 -9.23
C GLU A 77 -15.46 -7.17 -9.49
N LYS A 78 -14.16 -6.88 -9.71
CA LYS A 78 -13.12 -7.92 -9.85
C LYS A 78 -12.70 -8.50 -8.50
N ASN A 79 -12.62 -7.67 -7.46
CA ASN A 79 -12.24 -8.08 -6.11
C ASN A 79 -12.91 -7.22 -5.02
N LEU A 80 -14.05 -7.70 -4.51
CA LEU A 80 -14.78 -7.02 -3.42
C LEU A 80 -14.06 -7.09 -2.06
N GLN A 81 -13.03 -7.93 -1.94
CA GLN A 81 -12.25 -8.11 -0.71
C GLN A 81 -10.91 -7.37 -0.77
N ASP A 82 -10.72 -6.49 -1.76
CA ASP A 82 -9.51 -5.68 -1.85
C ASP A 82 -9.38 -4.80 -0.58
N PRO A 83 -8.26 -4.90 0.15
CA PRO A 83 -8.09 -4.20 1.41
C PRO A 83 -8.12 -2.67 1.28
N LEU A 84 -7.88 -2.11 0.08
CA LEU A 84 -7.84 -0.67 -0.16
C LEU A 84 -9.18 -0.09 -0.63
N LEU A 85 -10.15 -0.95 -0.99
CA LEU A 85 -11.42 -0.52 -1.58
C LEU A 85 -12.18 0.46 -0.66
N ILE A 86 -12.30 0.11 0.63
CA ILE A 86 -13.05 0.93 1.59
C ILE A 86 -12.40 2.29 1.78
N ASP A 87 -11.08 2.34 1.91
CA ASP A 87 -10.35 3.59 2.12
C ASP A 87 -10.44 4.50 0.90
N ALA A 88 -10.30 3.96 -0.32
CA ALA A 88 -10.47 4.73 -1.55
C ALA A 88 -11.88 5.30 -1.71
N VAL A 89 -12.92 4.51 -1.38
CA VAL A 89 -14.32 4.98 -1.45
C VAL A 89 -14.58 6.08 -0.43
N ASN A 90 -14.05 5.99 0.79
CA ASN A 90 -14.21 7.03 1.80
C ASN A 90 -13.61 8.38 1.35
N VAL A 91 -12.45 8.38 0.70
CA VAL A 91 -11.85 9.60 0.13
C VAL A 91 -12.76 10.21 -0.94
N LEU A 92 -13.32 9.38 -1.82
CA LEU A 92 -14.25 9.86 -2.87
C LEU A 92 -15.54 10.45 -2.28
N ILE A 93 -16.08 9.85 -1.21
CA ILE A 93 -17.25 10.39 -0.51
C ILE A 93 -16.95 11.79 0.03
N VAL A 94 -15.77 12.00 0.63
CA VAL A 94 -15.35 13.33 1.13
C VAL A 94 -15.28 14.33 -0.01
N GLN A 95 -14.60 13.99 -1.11
CA GLN A 95 -14.47 14.88 -2.27
C GLN A 95 -15.83 15.25 -2.88
N VAL A 96 -16.74 14.30 -3.02
CA VAL A 96 -18.09 14.57 -3.54
C VAL A 96 -18.88 15.47 -2.58
N ASN A 97 -18.79 15.24 -1.27
CA ASN A 97 -19.45 16.07 -0.29
C ASN A 97 -18.91 17.50 -0.29
N GLU A 98 -17.61 17.70 -0.50
CA GLU A 98 -17.01 19.02 -0.66
C GLU A 98 -17.52 19.72 -1.93
N MET A 99 -17.68 19.00 -3.04
CA MET A 99 -18.23 19.56 -4.29
C MET A 99 -19.72 19.95 -4.16
N VAL A 100 -20.49 19.22 -3.36
CA VAL A 100 -21.92 19.51 -3.12
C VAL A 100 -22.12 20.55 -2.01
N GLY A 101 -21.19 20.62 -1.05
CA GLY A 101 -21.22 21.54 0.08
C GLY A 101 -20.81 22.98 -0.22
N THR A 102 -20.44 23.30 -1.46
CA THR A 102 -20.09 24.67 -1.92
C THR A 102 -21.27 25.42 -2.55
N GLU A 103 -22.49 25.20 -2.08
CA GLU A 103 -23.61 26.12 -2.31
C GLU A 103 -23.70 27.11 -1.13
N ASP A 104 -22.88 28.17 -1.17
CA ASP A 104 -23.13 29.43 -0.44
C ASP A 104 -24.01 30.37 -1.28
#